data_AF-A0A521Y5Y3-F1
#
_entry.id   AF-A0A521Y5Y3-F1
#
_cell.length_a   1.000
_cell.length_b   1.000
_cell.length_c   1.000
_cell.angle_alpha   90.00
_cell.angle_beta   90.00
_cell.angle_gamma   90.00
#
_symmetry.space_group_name_H-M   'P 1'
#
loop_
_entity.id
_entity.type
_entity.pdbx_description
1 polymer ?
#
loop_
_entity_poly.entity_id
_entity_poly.type
_entity_poly.pdbx_seq_one_letter_code
_entity_poly.pdbx_strand_id
1 'polypeptide(L)'
;MTMQLVERADTVRVTAGPFRTFSQIAEFQTTVARLQGVSSARIQSAQRGVLVLDVDYDGLVPLHVRLRELRDARWTQVQAAEDAVEIAVA
;
A
#
# COMPACT_ATOMS: atom_id res chain seq x y z
N MET A 1 -10.57 -25.33 -23.78
CA MET A 1 -9.37 -24.48 -23.70
C MET A 1 -9.70 -23.35 -22.74
N THR A 2 -9.29 -23.49 -21.49
CA THR A 2 -9.70 -22.61 -20.40
C THR A 2 -8.98 -21.26 -20.56
N MET A 3 -9.70 -20.23 -21.00
CA MET A 3 -9.21 -18.86 -20.92
C MET A 3 -9.16 -18.50 -19.43
N GLN A 4 -7.98 -18.62 -18.81
CA GLN A 4 -7.71 -17.89 -17.57
C GLN A 4 -7.64 -16.42 -17.95
N LEU A 5 -8.76 -15.73 -17.83
CA LEU A 5 -8.79 -14.28 -17.75
C LEU A 5 -8.04 -13.93 -16.46
N VAL A 6 -6.75 -13.69 -16.56
CA VAL A 6 -6.00 -13.02 -15.51
C VAL A 6 -6.49 -11.58 -15.57
N GLU A 7 -7.55 -11.27 -14.83
CA GLU A 7 -7.87 -9.89 -14.48
C GLU A 7 -6.56 -9.28 -13.96
N ARG A 8 -5.99 -8.35 -14.73
CA ARG A 8 -4.76 -7.68 -14.32
C ARG A 8 -5.15 -6.77 -13.18
N ALA A 9 -4.92 -7.22 -11.95
CA ALA A 9 -4.82 -6.30 -10.83
C ALA A 9 -3.71 -5.30 -11.18
N ASP A 10 -4.02 -4.01 -11.14
CA ASP A 10 -3.02 -2.97 -11.35
C ASP A 10 -2.11 -2.95 -10.11
N THR A 11 -0.83 -3.21 -10.34
CA THR A 11 0.17 -3.16 -9.26
C THR A 11 0.54 -1.71 -9.01
N VAL A 12 0.17 -1.20 -7.83
CA VAL A 12 0.48 0.16 -7.39
C VAL A 12 1.65 0.13 -6.40
N ARG A 13 2.63 1.02 -6.59
CA ARG A 13 3.75 1.15 -5.65
C ARG A 13 3.37 2.07 -4.49
N VAL A 14 3.53 1.60 -3.26
CA VAL A 14 3.30 2.41 -2.05
C VAL A 14 4.60 2.56 -1.29
N THR A 15 5.05 3.81 -1.11
CA THR A 15 6.21 4.15 -0.29
C THR A 15 5.73 4.76 1.03
N ALA A 16 6.20 4.25 2.16
CA ALA A 16 5.81 4.74 3.48
C ALA A 16 7.03 4.90 4.40
N GLY A 17 7.07 5.96 5.20
CA GLY A 17 8.13 6.16 6.20
C GLY A 17 8.25 7.62 6.70
N PRO A 18 9.19 7.91 7.60
CA PRO A 18 10.11 6.97 8.24
C PRO A 18 9.45 6.22 9.42
N PHE A 19 9.49 4.89 9.39
CA PHE A 19 9.20 4.01 10.52
C PHE A 19 10.38 3.98 11.50
N ARG A 20 10.07 3.99 12.80
CA ARG A 20 11.05 3.92 13.90
C ARG A 20 11.34 2.48 14.34
N THR A 21 10.41 1.55 14.10
CA THR A 21 10.56 0.16 14.49
C THR A 21 10.07 -0.80 13.41
N PHE A 22 10.62 -2.03 13.39
CA PHE A 22 10.14 -3.10 12.51
C PHE A 22 8.68 -3.48 12.78
N SER A 23 8.21 -3.33 14.02
CA SER A 23 6.81 -3.57 14.37
C SER A 23 5.87 -2.60 13.64
N GLN A 24 6.25 -1.32 13.48
CA GLN A 24 5.44 -0.36 12.72
C GLN A 24 5.39 -0.71 11.22
N ILE A 25 6.48 -1.23 10.66
CA ILE A 25 6.53 -1.71 9.27
C ILE A 25 5.54 -2.87 9.08
N ALA A 26 5.60 -3.87 9.97
CA ALA A 26 4.70 -5.03 9.91
C ALA A 26 3.23 -4.65 10.13
N GLU A 27 2.95 -3.74 11.07
CA GLU A 27 1.62 -3.19 11.33
C GLU A 27 1.08 -2.45 10.10
N PHE A 28 1.90 -1.62 9.45
CA PHE A 28 1.51 -0.89 8.24
C PHE A 28 1.25 -1.84 7.07
N GLN A 29 2.15 -2.79 6.80
CA GLN A 29 1.97 -3.77 5.72
C GLN A 29 0.70 -4.62 5.94
N THR A 30 0.45 -5.06 7.18
CA THR A 30 -0.77 -5.80 7.54
C THR A 30 -2.02 -4.94 7.36
N THR A 31 -1.95 -3.67 7.72
CA THR A 31 -3.07 -2.72 7.56
C THR A 31 -3.40 -2.51 6.08
N VAL A 32 -2.39 -2.29 5.23
CA VAL A 32 -2.57 -2.16 3.78
C VAL A 32 -3.14 -3.44 3.18
N ALA A 33 -2.64 -4.62 3.58
CA ALA A 33 -3.14 -5.91 3.10
C ALA A 33 -4.61 -6.19 3.47
N ARG A 34 -5.16 -5.48 4.47
CA ARG A 34 -6.56 -5.61 4.91
C ARG A 34 -7.50 -4.61 4.25
N LEU A 35 -6.98 -3.68 3.43
CA LEU A 35 -7.82 -2.72 2.73
C LEU A 35 -8.70 -3.43 1.68
N GLN A 36 -9.94 -2.98 1.57
CA GLN A 36 -10.86 -3.50 0.57
C GLN A 36 -10.33 -3.23 -0.85
N GLY A 37 -10.27 -4.28 -1.67
CA GLY A 37 -9.75 -4.24 -3.04
C GLY A 37 -8.25 -4.56 -3.14
N VAL A 38 -7.53 -4.69 -2.02
CA VAL A 38 -6.15 -5.20 -2.04
C VAL A 38 -6.20 -6.73 -2.11
N SER A 39 -5.61 -7.30 -3.15
CA SER A 39 -5.45 -8.75 -3.29
C SER A 39 -4.10 -9.23 -2.76
N SER A 40 -3.09 -8.35 -2.77
CA SER A 40 -1.73 -8.66 -2.31
C SER A 40 -0.98 -7.37 -1.94
N ALA A 41 -0.15 -7.43 -0.90
CA ALA A 41 0.74 -6.34 -0.49
C ALA A 41 2.12 -6.91 -0.16
N ARG A 42 3.04 -6.83 -1.11
CA ARG A 42 4.38 -7.44 -1.05
C ARG A 42 5.44 -6.40 -0.75
N ILE A 43 6.34 -6.72 0.16
CA ILE A 43 7.49 -5.86 0.47
C ILE A 43 8.51 -5.96 -0.65
N GLN A 44 8.74 -4.84 -1.36
CA GLN A 44 9.83 -4.68 -2.32
C GLN A 44 11.15 -4.37 -1.60
N SER A 45 11.11 -3.39 -0.69
CA SER A 45 12.28 -3.01 0.08
C SER A 45 11.88 -2.36 1.41
N ALA A 46 12.72 -2.53 2.42
CA ALA A 46 12.61 -1.86 3.71
C ALA A 46 14.00 -1.39 4.14
N GLN A 47 14.30 -0.10 4.00
CA GLN A 47 15.62 0.45 4.28
C GLN A 47 15.51 1.80 4.96
N ARG A 48 16.34 2.03 6.00
CA ARG A 48 16.43 3.31 6.73
C ARG A 48 15.07 3.84 7.23
N GLY A 49 14.18 2.93 7.64
CA GLY A 49 12.82 3.28 8.07
C GLY A 49 11.85 3.58 6.93
N VAL A 50 12.24 3.46 5.66
CA VAL A 50 11.32 3.58 4.53
C VAL A 50 10.94 2.19 4.04
N LEU A 51 9.64 1.97 3.85
CA LEU A 51 9.06 0.76 3.28
C LEU A 51 8.55 1.05 1.88
N VAL A 52 8.84 0.18 0.93
CA VAL A 52 8.24 0.17 -0.40
C VAL A 52 7.46 -1.13 -0.55
N LEU A 53 6.17 -1.01 -0.88
CA LEU A 53 5.25 -2.10 -1.14
C LEU A 53 4.84 -2.10 -2.61
N ASP A 54 4.77 -3.27 -3.22
CA ASP A 54 3.98 -3.50 -4.42
C ASP A 54 2.60 -4.02 -3.98
N VAL A 55 1.56 -3.26 -4.30
CA VAL A 55 0.18 -3.56 -3.90
C VAL A 55 -0.62 -3.91 -5.15
N ASP A 56 -1.07 -5.15 -5.23
CA ASP A 56 -1.97 -5.59 -6.31
C ASP A 56 -3.39 -5.18 -5.92
N TYR A 57 -3.96 -4.24 -6.67
CA TYR A 57 -5.23 -3.58 -6.33
C TYR A 57 -6.28 -3.75 -7.43
N ASP A 58 -7.48 -4.13 -7.04
CA ASP A 58 -8.63 -4.34 -7.93
C ASP A 58 -9.92 -3.76 -7.32
N GLY A 59 -9.78 -2.62 -6.64
CA GLY A 59 -10.92 -1.92 -6.05
C GLY A 59 -11.48 -0.84 -6.96
N LEU A 60 -12.80 -0.64 -6.89
CA LEU A 60 -13.49 0.44 -7.60
C LEU A 60 -13.06 1.85 -7.16
N VAL A 61 -12.56 1.97 -5.93
CA VAL A 61 -12.10 3.23 -5.36
C VAL A 61 -10.58 3.30 -5.50
N PRO A 62 -9.97 4.35 -6.05
CA PRO A 62 -8.52 4.40 -6.19
C PRO A 62 -7.78 4.12 -4.87
N LEU A 63 -6.71 3.32 -4.91
CA LEU A 63 -5.97 2.90 -3.71
C LEU A 63 -5.53 4.10 -2.84
N HIS A 64 -5.09 5.19 -3.47
CA HIS A 64 -4.69 6.40 -2.76
C HIS A 64 -5.83 7.04 -1.95
N VAL A 65 -7.11 6.83 -2.32
CA VAL A 65 -8.26 7.28 -1.53
C VAL A 65 -8.47 6.37 -0.33
N ARG A 66 -8.35 5.04 -0.52
CA ARG A 66 -8.43 4.07 0.58
C ARG A 66 -7.32 4.24 1.60
N LEU A 67 -6.11 4.57 1.15
CA LEU A 67 -4.99 4.87 2.05
C LEU A 67 -5.23 6.13 2.89
N ARG A 68 -6.08 7.08 2.44
CA ARG A 68 -6.52 8.22 3.28
C ARG A 68 -7.42 7.80 4.43
N GLU A 69 -8.17 6.70 4.30
CA GLU A 69 -8.98 6.16 5.39
C GLU A 69 -8.09 5.67 6.55
N LEU A 70 -6.82 5.35 6.29
CA LEU A 70 -5.83 5.03 7.32
C LEU A 70 -5.35 6.25 8.12
N ARG A 71 -5.64 7.47 7.64
CA ARG A 71 -5.17 8.73 8.24
C ARG A 71 -5.79 8.99 9.61
N ASP A 72 -6.99 8.50 9.84
CA ASP A 72 -7.66 8.65 11.15
C ASP A 72 -7.04 7.72 12.21
N ALA A 73 -6.16 6.78 11.83
CA ALA A 73 -5.59 5.78 12.72
C ALA A 73 -4.12 6.04 13.15
N ARG A 74 -3.23 6.53 12.27
CA ARG A 74 -1.80 6.80 12.61
C ARG A 74 -0.93 7.37 11.50
N TRP A 75 -1.34 7.29 10.22
CA TRP A 75 -0.45 7.42 9.06
C TRP A 75 -0.84 8.60 8.17
N THR A 76 0.05 9.54 7.91
CA THR A 76 -0.28 10.76 7.15
C THR A 76 0.13 10.60 5.69
N GLN A 77 -0.83 10.48 4.77
CA GLN A 77 -0.53 10.48 3.34
C GLN A 77 0.05 11.83 2.88
N VAL A 78 1.11 11.80 2.07
CA VAL A 78 1.86 13.00 1.65
C VAL A 78 1.69 13.28 0.18
N GLN A 79 1.75 12.26 -0.70
CA GLN A 79 1.58 12.44 -2.15
C GLN A 79 0.91 11.23 -2.80
N ALA A 80 0.22 11.46 -3.93
CA ALA A 80 -0.34 10.42 -4.78
C ALA A 80 -0.13 10.79 -6.26
N ALA A 81 0.32 9.80 -7.04
CA ALA A 81 0.41 9.79 -8.49
C ALA A 81 -0.34 8.55 -9.03
N GLU A 82 -0.55 8.45 -10.34
CA GLU A 82 -1.35 7.36 -10.95
C GLU A 82 -0.83 5.96 -10.58
N ASP A 83 0.50 5.75 -10.55
CA ASP A 83 1.12 4.45 -10.26
C ASP A 83 1.87 4.38 -8.90
N ALA A 84 1.86 5.47 -8.14
CA ALA A 84 2.67 5.60 -6.92
C ALA A 84 1.97 6.40 -5.82
N VAL A 85 2.05 5.91 -4.57
CA VAL A 85 1.54 6.61 -3.39
C VAL A 85 2.63 6.77 -2.34
N GLU A 86 2.79 7.96 -1.79
CA GLU A 86 3.73 8.25 -0.70
C GLU A 86 3.01 8.59 0.60
N ILE A 87 3.44 7.97 1.70
CA ILE A 87 2.86 8.10 3.04
C ILE A 87 3.94 8.49 4.04
N ALA A 88 3.77 9.61 4.75
CA ALA A 88 4.56 9.93 5.93
C ALA A 88 4.00 9.26 7.17
N VAL A 89 4.92 8.71 7.96
CA VAL A 89 4.64 8.20 9.29
C VAL A 89 4.93 9.32 10.30
N ALA A 90 3.94 9.67 11.14
CA ALA A 90 4.11 10.66 12.22
C ALA A 90 4.76 10.03 13.47
#